data_AF-A0A4Y2U0M6-F1
#
_entry.id   AF-A0A4Y2U0M6-F1
#
_cell.length_a   1.000
_cell.length_b   1.000
_cell.length_c   1.000
_cell.angle_alpha   90.00
_cell.angle_beta   90.00
_cell.angle_gamma   90.00
#
_symmetry.space_group_name_H-M   'P 1'
#
loop_
_entity.id
_entity.type
_entity.pdbx_description
1 polymer ?
#
loop_
_entity_poly.entity_id
_entity_poly.type
_entity_poly.pdbx_seq_one_letter_code
_entity_poly.pdbx_strand_id
1 'polypeptide(L)'
;MNKNLLKIWYYTVIEKVLLYGASVWGGALTKNQIDRLHSIQRIFLLKFTRAFRTSSTNVLNVLTGIPPLHIVAKAEFIKFRIWVNRSNEYNTIFDINILDKYVPFKNIPSRQKLINLDSKISNADYEIYTDGSRIENETGFSVCILKDEINIQNYLFKLNTYNSVFQAELAAIEFAVNWAVKEKVKVNIHTDSLSSISAINSANTRSEFVNKVKSNIFKAKKMVGLSWVKAHV
;
A
#
# COMPACT_ATOMS: atom_id res chain seq x y z
N MET A 1 21.68 -19.66 -27.13
CA MET A 1 20.89 -19.51 -25.88
C MET A 1 20.47 -18.06 -25.74
N ASN A 2 19.17 -17.79 -25.63
CA ASN A 2 18.61 -16.44 -25.59
C ASN A 2 19.04 -15.71 -24.29
N LYS A 3 19.63 -14.51 -24.40
CA LYS A 3 20.10 -13.72 -23.25
C LYS A 3 18.95 -13.37 -22.30
N ASN A 4 17.74 -13.15 -22.82
CA ASN A 4 16.57 -12.84 -22.00
C ASN A 4 16.12 -14.05 -21.17
N LEU A 5 16.16 -15.26 -21.75
CA LEU A 5 15.85 -16.49 -21.02
C LEU A 5 16.82 -16.70 -19.85
N LEU A 6 18.11 -16.54 -20.10
CA LEU A 6 19.15 -16.65 -19.06
C LEU A 6 18.96 -15.66 -17.92
N LYS A 7 18.62 -14.41 -18.24
CA LYS A 7 18.34 -13.37 -17.26
C LYS A 7 17.08 -13.68 -16.45
N ILE A 8 16.04 -14.26 -17.06
CA ILE A 8 14.84 -14.72 -16.35
C ILE A 8 15.21 -15.81 -15.34
N TRP A 9 15.94 -16.84 -15.75
CA TRP A 9 16.37 -17.95 -14.87
C TRP A 9 17.22 -17.46 -13.69
N TYR A 10 18.04 -16.43 -13.91
CA TYR A 10 18.80 -15.80 -12.84
C TYR A 10 17.87 -15.23 -11.75
N TYR A 11 16.90 -14.40 -12.12
CA TYR A 11 16.00 -13.77 -11.15
C TYR A 11 15.04 -14.75 -10.48
N THR A 12 14.56 -15.75 -11.22
CA THR A 12 13.55 -16.68 -10.69
C THR A 12 14.16 -17.77 -9.82
N VAL A 13 15.37 -18.24 -10.13
CA VAL A 13 15.99 -19.38 -9.43
C VAL A 13 17.23 -18.96 -8.66
N ILE A 14 18.25 -18.46 -9.35
CA ILE A 14 19.58 -18.25 -8.75
C ILE A 14 19.54 -17.19 -7.65
N GLU A 15 18.94 -16.04 -7.94
CA GLU A 15 18.81 -14.95 -6.97
C GLU A 15 17.97 -15.38 -5.76
N LYS A 16 16.85 -16.07 -5.97
CA LYS A 16 15.97 -16.52 -4.88
C LYS A 16 16.65 -17.51 -3.94
N VAL A 17 17.43 -18.45 -4.49
CA VAL A 17 18.20 -19.40 -3.68
C VAL A 17 19.30 -18.69 -2.90
N LEU A 18 20.05 -17.79 -3.54
CA LEU A 18 21.17 -17.09 -2.88
C LEU A 18 20.70 -16.07 -1.84
N LEU A 19 19.53 -15.47 -2.02
CA LEU A 19 18.96 -14.48 -1.10
C LEU A 19 17.95 -15.08 -0.13
N TYR A 20 17.89 -16.40 -0.02
CA TYR A 20 17.05 -17.04 0.99
C TYR A 20 17.46 -16.57 2.40
N GLY A 21 16.47 -16.08 3.15
CA GLY A 21 16.69 -15.52 4.49
C GLY A 21 17.45 -14.19 4.51
N ALA A 22 17.67 -13.51 3.37
CA ALA A 22 18.34 -12.20 3.33
C ALA A 22 17.64 -11.13 4.17
N SER A 23 16.34 -11.31 4.42
CA SER A 23 15.56 -10.54 5.39
C SER A 23 16.16 -10.52 6.81
N VAL A 24 16.92 -11.54 7.18
CA VAL A 24 17.56 -11.68 8.50
C VAL A 24 19.04 -11.28 8.46
N TRP A 25 19.81 -11.85 7.52
CA TRP A 25 21.26 -11.67 7.48
C TRP A 25 21.74 -10.49 6.62
N GLY A 26 20.90 -9.94 5.73
CA GLY A 26 21.30 -8.92 4.75
C GLY A 26 21.77 -7.59 5.36
N GLY A 27 21.45 -7.34 6.64
CA GLY A 27 21.92 -6.17 7.39
C GLY A 27 23.28 -6.33 8.07
N ALA A 28 23.81 -7.55 8.14
CA ALA A 28 25.03 -7.88 8.90
C ALA A 28 26.19 -8.32 7.97
N LEU A 29 26.19 -7.86 6.72
CA LEU A 29 27.19 -8.25 5.72
C LEU A 29 28.55 -7.59 5.99
N THR A 30 29.57 -8.43 6.15
CA THR A 30 30.99 -8.03 6.20
C THR A 30 31.59 -7.95 4.80
N LYS A 31 32.75 -7.28 4.65
CA LYS A 31 33.47 -7.19 3.37
C LYS A 31 33.73 -8.57 2.75
N ASN A 32 34.18 -9.54 3.54
CA ASN A 32 34.44 -10.91 3.06
C ASN A 32 33.17 -11.59 2.50
N GLN A 33 32.01 -11.38 3.13
CA GLN A 33 30.75 -11.93 2.65
C GLN A 33 30.27 -11.23 1.37
N ILE A 34 30.47 -9.91 1.27
CA ILE A 34 30.19 -9.13 0.06
C ILE A 34 31.06 -9.63 -1.10
N ASP A 35 32.36 -9.81 -0.88
CA ASP A 35 33.29 -10.31 -1.90
C ASP A 35 32.94 -11.74 -2.36
N ARG A 36 32.46 -12.58 -1.45
CA ARG A 36 31.96 -13.92 -1.78
C ARG A 36 30.69 -13.87 -2.63
N LEU A 37 29.72 -13.03 -2.28
CA LEU A 37 28.51 -12.82 -3.09
C LEU A 37 28.85 -12.29 -4.48
N HIS A 38 29.78 -11.33 -4.57
CA HIS A 38 30.28 -10.82 -5.84
C HIS A 38 30.94 -11.90 -6.70
N SER A 39 31.75 -12.76 -6.08
CA SER A 39 32.43 -13.85 -6.78
C SER A 39 31.44 -14.88 -7.34
N ILE A 40 30.40 -15.24 -6.57
CA ILE A 40 29.33 -16.13 -7.03
C ILE A 40 28.55 -15.50 -8.18
N GLN A 41 28.10 -14.24 -8.01
CA GLN A 41 27.33 -13.53 -9.04
C GLN A 41 28.10 -13.41 -10.35
N ARG A 42 29.40 -13.10 -10.27
CA ARG A 42 30.29 -12.92 -11.41
C ARG A 42 30.27 -14.11 -12.39
N ILE A 43 30.18 -15.33 -11.89
CA ILE A 43 30.14 -16.55 -12.72
C ILE A 43 28.96 -16.50 -13.69
N PHE A 44 27.80 -16.05 -13.21
CA PHE A 44 26.59 -15.91 -14.01
C PHE A 44 26.68 -14.73 -14.99
N LEU A 45 27.14 -13.57 -14.51
CA LEU A 45 27.25 -12.37 -15.34
C LEU A 45 28.18 -12.56 -16.54
N LEU A 46 29.32 -13.25 -16.35
CA LEU A 46 30.24 -13.59 -17.45
C LEU A 46 29.58 -14.52 -18.46
N LYS A 47 28.78 -15.50 -18.00
CA LYS A 47 28.03 -16.39 -18.91
C LYS A 47 26.95 -15.64 -19.70
N PHE A 48 26.30 -14.64 -19.12
CA PHE A 48 25.25 -13.85 -19.79
C PHE A 48 25.82 -12.91 -20.84
N THR A 49 26.91 -12.22 -20.50
CA THR A 49 27.53 -11.19 -21.35
C THR A 49 28.49 -11.78 -22.38
N ARG A 50 29.08 -12.94 -22.10
CA ARG A 50 30.24 -13.48 -22.83
C ARG A 50 31.44 -12.51 -22.86
N ALA A 51 31.54 -11.64 -21.85
CA ALA A 51 32.64 -10.69 -21.73
C ALA A 51 33.95 -11.40 -21.35
N PHE A 52 35.07 -10.69 -21.51
CA PHE A 52 36.38 -11.18 -21.11
C PHE A 52 36.44 -11.48 -19.61
N ARG A 53 37.24 -12.49 -19.23
CA ARG A 53 37.44 -12.84 -17.81
C ARG A 53 38.05 -11.71 -16.97
N THR A 54 38.68 -10.73 -17.61
CA THR A 54 39.26 -9.53 -16.99
C THR A 54 38.25 -8.40 -16.78
N SER A 55 37.05 -8.47 -17.37
CA SER A 55 36.03 -7.42 -17.25
C SER A 55 35.55 -7.29 -15.80
N SER A 56 35.54 -6.08 -15.23
CA SER A 56 35.09 -5.84 -13.85
C SER A 56 33.65 -6.28 -13.61
N THR A 57 33.37 -6.90 -12.45
CA THR A 57 32.01 -7.33 -12.07
C THR A 57 31.01 -6.17 -12.03
N ASN A 58 31.46 -4.98 -11.64
CA ASN A 58 30.61 -3.79 -11.61
C ASN A 58 30.17 -3.39 -13.02
N VAL A 59 31.08 -3.46 -13.99
CA VAL A 59 30.75 -3.21 -15.41
C VAL A 59 29.75 -4.26 -15.92
N LEU A 60 29.92 -5.53 -15.53
CA LEU A 60 28.99 -6.58 -15.94
C LEU A 60 27.58 -6.38 -15.34
N ASN A 61 27.48 -5.94 -14.09
CA ASN A 61 26.19 -5.60 -13.47
C ASN A 61 25.48 -4.49 -14.24
N VAL A 62 26.20 -3.42 -14.60
CA VAL A 62 25.64 -2.31 -15.39
C VAL A 62 25.17 -2.78 -16.77
N LEU A 63 26.01 -3.52 -17.51
CA LEU A 63 25.68 -4.00 -18.86
C LEU A 63 24.51 -4.98 -18.88
N THR A 64 24.37 -5.80 -17.83
CA THR A 64 23.26 -6.75 -17.72
C THR A 64 22.00 -6.13 -17.12
N GLY A 65 22.10 -4.96 -16.49
CA GLY A 65 21.04 -4.38 -15.65
C GLY A 65 20.70 -5.26 -14.44
N ILE A 66 21.65 -6.06 -13.96
CA ILE A 66 21.49 -6.91 -12.78
C ILE A 66 22.19 -6.21 -11.60
N PRO A 67 21.49 -5.90 -10.50
CA PRO A 67 22.11 -5.24 -9.35
C PRO A 67 23.06 -6.19 -8.60
N PRO A 68 24.12 -5.67 -7.94
CA PRO A 68 24.97 -6.47 -7.07
C PRO A 68 24.19 -7.21 -5.98
N LEU A 69 24.46 -8.51 -5.77
CA LEU A 69 23.70 -9.34 -4.82
C LEU A 69 23.66 -8.79 -3.38
N HIS A 70 24.76 -8.21 -2.91
CA HIS A 70 24.81 -7.65 -1.55
C HIS A 70 23.88 -6.43 -1.38
N ILE A 71 23.64 -5.67 -2.45
CA ILE A 71 22.68 -4.55 -2.45
C ILE A 71 21.25 -5.10 -2.39
N VAL A 72 20.94 -6.14 -3.17
CA VAL A 72 19.62 -6.79 -3.13
C VAL A 72 19.36 -7.43 -1.76
N ALA A 73 20.35 -8.09 -1.16
CA ALA A 73 20.25 -8.64 0.18
C ALA A 73 19.96 -7.56 1.23
N LYS A 74 20.66 -6.42 1.17
CA LYS A 74 20.41 -5.28 2.05
C LYS A 74 19.02 -4.68 1.82
N ALA A 75 18.55 -4.62 0.58
CA ALA A 75 17.19 -4.16 0.26
C ALA A 75 16.12 -5.08 0.86
N GLU A 76 16.28 -6.41 0.75
CA GLU A 76 15.36 -7.38 1.39
C GLU A 76 15.39 -7.29 2.92
N PHE A 77 16.56 -7.08 3.52
CA PHE A 77 16.67 -6.81 4.96
C PHE A 77 15.92 -5.54 5.37
N ILE A 78 16.15 -4.42 4.66
CA ILE A 78 15.48 -3.14 4.94
C ILE A 78 13.96 -3.33 4.77
N LYS A 79 13.52 -3.95 3.68
CA LYS A 79 12.11 -4.27 3.40
C LYS A 79 11.49 -5.09 4.54
N PHE A 80 12.17 -6.12 5.02
CA PHE A 80 11.70 -6.89 6.17
C PHE A 80 11.61 -6.04 7.44
N ARG A 81 12.63 -5.22 7.72
CA ARG A 81 12.64 -4.32 8.88
C ARG A 81 11.49 -3.31 8.85
N ILE A 82 11.15 -2.82 7.68
CA ILE A 82 10.01 -1.92 7.47
C ILE A 82 8.71 -2.69 7.64
N TRP A 83 8.45 -3.71 6.82
CA TRP A 83 7.09 -4.24 6.66
C TRP A 83 6.73 -5.26 7.73
N VAL A 84 7.72 -6.01 8.22
CA VAL A 84 7.55 -7.07 9.22
C VAL A 84 7.90 -6.54 10.61
N ASN A 85 9.10 -5.99 10.81
CA ASN A 85 9.52 -5.52 12.14
C ASN A 85 9.01 -4.11 12.48
N ARG A 86 8.50 -3.36 11.49
CA ARG A 86 7.98 -1.99 11.68
C ARG A 86 8.98 -1.07 12.38
N SER A 87 10.27 -1.18 12.00
CA SER A 87 11.33 -0.37 12.57
C SER A 87 11.21 1.10 12.17
N ASN A 88 11.24 1.99 13.17
CA ASN A 88 11.20 3.44 12.96
C ASN A 88 12.48 4.00 12.31
N GLU A 89 13.57 3.24 12.28
CA GLU A 89 14.87 3.69 11.73
C GLU A 89 14.82 4.02 10.24
N TYR A 90 13.84 3.48 9.50
CA TYR A 90 13.68 3.72 8.06
C TYR A 90 12.43 4.54 7.74
N ASN A 91 11.84 5.22 8.73
CA ASN A 91 10.67 6.06 8.50
C ASN A 91 10.95 7.16 7.47
N THR A 92 12.20 7.61 7.32
CA THR A 92 12.60 8.57 6.28
C THR A 92 12.51 8.03 4.86
N ILE A 93 12.61 6.70 4.66
CA ILE A 93 12.34 6.05 3.37
C ILE A 93 10.83 6.12 3.06
N PHE A 94 9.99 6.22 4.09
CA PHE A 94 8.53 6.38 4.01
C PHE A 94 8.05 7.82 4.19
N ASP A 95 8.90 8.78 4.53
CA ASP A 95 8.49 10.16 4.79
C ASP A 95 8.15 10.88 3.49
N ILE A 96 6.94 10.61 3.03
CA ILE A 96 6.15 11.49 2.19
C ILE A 96 4.74 11.47 2.80
N ASN A 97 4.45 12.44 3.69
CA ASN A 97 3.08 12.78 4.16
C ASN A 97 2.15 11.57 4.29
N ILE A 98 2.56 10.60 5.12
CA ILE A 98 1.92 9.30 5.23
C ILE A 98 0.47 9.50 5.71
N LEU A 99 -0.49 9.20 4.83
CA LEU A 99 -1.93 9.17 5.13
C LEU A 99 -2.27 8.17 6.25
N ASP A 100 -1.43 7.16 6.47
CA ASP A 100 -1.69 6.08 7.41
C ASP A 100 -0.45 5.56 8.16
N LYS A 101 -0.48 5.59 9.49
CA LYS A 101 0.61 5.08 10.35
C LYS A 101 0.19 3.81 11.08
N TYR A 102 1.18 3.04 11.50
CA TYR A 102 0.95 1.88 12.35
C TYR A 102 0.60 2.30 13.78
N VAL A 103 -0.50 1.77 14.32
CA VAL A 103 -0.90 1.93 15.72
C VAL A 103 -0.88 0.57 16.42
N PRO A 104 -0.10 0.41 17.51
CA PRO A 104 -0.19 -0.79 18.33
C PRO A 104 -1.61 -1.00 18.86
N PHE A 105 -2.12 -2.23 18.79
CA PHE A 105 -3.48 -2.57 19.22
C PHE A 105 -3.80 -2.14 20.67
N LYS A 106 -2.79 -2.14 21.55
CA LYS A 106 -2.91 -1.72 22.96
C LYS A 106 -3.34 -0.26 23.10
N ASN A 107 -3.06 0.58 22.10
CA ASN A 107 -3.31 2.02 22.14
C ASN A 107 -4.68 2.40 21.55
N ILE A 108 -5.46 1.43 21.07
CA ILE A 108 -6.77 1.68 20.46
C ILE A 108 -7.86 1.58 21.54
N PRO A 109 -8.62 2.66 21.83
CA PRO A 109 -9.72 2.64 22.78
C PRO A 109 -10.77 1.57 22.42
N SER A 110 -11.23 0.79 23.42
CA SER A 110 -12.20 -0.30 23.19
C SER A 110 -13.47 0.14 22.46
N ARG A 111 -13.97 1.35 22.75
CA ARG A 111 -15.16 1.95 22.11
C ARG A 111 -15.02 2.19 20.61
N GLN A 112 -13.79 2.20 20.07
CA GLN A 112 -13.50 2.45 18.66
C GLN A 112 -13.12 1.17 17.90
N LYS A 113 -12.99 0.03 18.60
CA LYS A 113 -12.59 -1.23 17.98
C LYS A 113 -13.67 -1.75 17.04
N LEU A 114 -14.89 -1.83 17.54
CA LEU A 114 -16.04 -2.30 16.77
C LEU A 114 -17.01 -1.15 16.51
N ILE A 115 -17.35 -0.95 15.25
CA ILE A 115 -18.42 -0.05 14.84
C ILE A 115 -19.46 -0.92 14.17
N ASN A 116 -20.70 -0.82 14.66
CA ASN A 116 -21.83 -1.37 13.94
C ASN A 116 -22.44 -0.21 13.14
N LEU A 117 -22.30 -0.30 11.82
CA LEU A 117 -22.80 0.70 10.88
C LEU A 117 -23.93 0.07 10.09
N ASP A 118 -25.07 0.75 10.04
CA ASP A 118 -26.21 0.28 9.26
C ASP A 118 -25.85 0.39 7.77
N SER A 119 -26.26 -0.61 6.99
CA SER A 119 -25.99 -0.61 5.54
C SER A 119 -26.70 0.54 4.83
N LYS A 120 -27.92 0.87 5.29
CA LYS A 120 -28.71 2.01 4.85
C LYS A 120 -29.47 2.61 6.03
N ILE A 121 -29.66 3.91 5.99
CA ILE A 121 -30.52 4.64 6.92
C ILE A 121 -31.82 5.01 6.20
N SER A 122 -32.94 4.83 6.90
CA SER A 122 -34.26 5.29 6.43
C SER A 122 -34.33 6.82 6.43
N ASN A 123 -34.92 7.40 5.37
CA ASN A 123 -35.06 8.84 5.19
C ASN A 123 -33.69 9.55 5.12
N ALA A 124 -32.80 9.05 4.27
CA ALA A 124 -31.59 9.77 3.91
C ALA A 124 -31.95 10.96 3.02
N ASP A 125 -31.31 12.10 3.27
CA ASP A 125 -31.48 13.32 2.48
C ASP A 125 -30.68 13.27 1.17
N TYR A 126 -29.57 12.51 1.16
CA TYR A 126 -28.68 12.38 0.01
C TYR A 126 -28.15 10.95 -0.14
N GLU A 127 -27.87 10.59 -1.39
CA GLU A 127 -27.17 9.37 -1.78
C GLU A 127 -25.77 9.77 -2.27
N ILE A 128 -24.72 9.21 -1.66
CA ILE A 128 -23.33 9.58 -1.95
C ILE A 128 -22.62 8.36 -2.54
N TYR A 129 -22.00 8.52 -3.70
CA TYR A 129 -21.16 7.50 -4.33
C TYR A 129 -19.70 7.90 -4.19
N THR A 130 -18.87 6.95 -3.81
CA THR A 130 -17.43 7.15 -3.59
C THR A 130 -16.63 6.18 -4.44
N ASP A 131 -15.52 6.66 -4.98
CA ASP A 131 -14.61 5.84 -5.79
C ASP A 131 -13.16 6.32 -5.59
N GLY A 132 -12.22 5.38 -5.50
CA GLY A 132 -10.79 5.61 -5.37
C GLY A 132 -10.03 4.99 -6.54
N SER A 133 -9.26 5.81 -7.25
CA SER A 133 -8.51 5.36 -8.42
C SER A 133 -7.00 5.53 -8.27
N ARG A 134 -6.27 4.68 -8.99
CA ARG A 134 -4.83 4.84 -9.18
C ARG A 134 -4.44 4.48 -10.60
N ILE A 135 -3.69 5.36 -11.23
CA ILE A 135 -3.03 5.11 -12.51
C ILE A 135 -1.54 5.39 -12.36
N GLU A 136 -0.72 4.36 -12.58
CA GLU A 136 0.74 4.43 -12.39
C GLU A 136 1.14 4.98 -10.98
N ASN A 137 1.68 6.19 -10.96
CA ASN A 137 2.11 6.94 -9.77
C ASN A 137 1.13 8.06 -9.41
N GLU A 138 -0.03 8.14 -10.03
CA GLU A 138 -1.06 9.09 -9.67
C GLU A 138 -2.20 8.38 -8.96
N THR A 139 -2.58 8.90 -7.80
CA THR A 139 -3.67 8.35 -6.99
C THR A 139 -4.63 9.47 -6.66
N GLY A 140 -5.92 9.20 -6.65
CA GLY A 140 -6.94 10.18 -6.36
C GLY A 140 -8.25 9.53 -5.99
N PHE A 141 -9.17 10.32 -5.45
CA PHE A 141 -10.50 9.84 -5.12
C PHE A 141 -11.55 10.86 -5.53
N SER A 142 -12.77 10.38 -5.71
CA SER A 142 -13.93 11.19 -6.03
C SER A 142 -15.13 10.85 -5.17
N VAL A 143 -15.97 11.85 -4.96
CA VAL A 143 -17.23 11.75 -4.23
C VAL A 143 -18.32 12.45 -5.03
N CYS A 144 -19.41 11.75 -5.30
CA CYS A 144 -20.56 12.22 -6.05
C CYS A 144 -21.77 12.24 -5.12
N ILE A 145 -22.45 13.39 -5.02
CA ILE A 145 -23.58 13.61 -4.11
C ILE A 145 -24.85 13.80 -4.94
N LEU A 146 -25.82 12.93 -4.73
CA LEU A 146 -27.11 12.93 -5.40
C LEU A 146 -28.21 13.24 -4.39
N LYS A 147 -29.24 13.95 -4.84
CA LYS A 147 -30.52 14.09 -4.15
C LYS A 147 -31.62 13.75 -5.14
N ASP A 148 -32.53 12.87 -4.74
CA ASP A 148 -33.63 12.41 -5.60
C ASP A 148 -33.12 11.93 -6.98
N GLU A 149 -32.02 11.16 -6.98
CA GLU A 149 -31.31 10.65 -8.17
C GLU A 149 -30.66 11.70 -9.08
N ILE A 150 -30.72 12.99 -8.72
CA ILE A 150 -30.09 14.08 -9.45
C ILE A 150 -28.74 14.38 -8.83
N ASN A 151 -27.68 14.36 -9.65
CA ASN A 151 -26.34 14.78 -9.23
C ASN A 151 -26.31 16.28 -8.97
N ILE A 152 -26.02 16.67 -7.74
CA ILE A 152 -25.91 18.08 -7.33
C ILE A 152 -24.45 18.52 -7.26
N GLN A 153 -23.58 17.64 -6.76
CA GLN A 153 -22.21 18.04 -6.45
C GLN A 153 -21.23 16.88 -6.60
N ASN A 154 -20.06 17.20 -7.17
CA ASN A 154 -18.95 16.27 -7.33
C ASN A 154 -17.69 16.88 -6.73
N TYR A 155 -16.90 16.04 -6.06
CA TYR A 155 -15.59 16.38 -5.53
C TYR A 155 -14.56 15.43 -6.09
N LEU A 156 -13.41 15.97 -6.50
CA LEU A 156 -12.27 15.21 -7.01
C LEU A 156 -11.01 15.70 -6.33
N PHE A 157 -10.23 14.77 -5.77
CA PHE A 157 -9.01 15.08 -5.04
C PHE A 157 -7.86 14.22 -5.52
N LYS A 158 -6.69 14.83 -5.68
CA LYS A 158 -5.43 14.14 -5.95
C LYS A 158 -4.72 13.84 -4.64
N LEU A 159 -4.34 12.59 -4.45
CA LEU A 159 -3.52 12.12 -3.35
C LEU A 159 -2.04 12.09 -3.74
N ASN A 160 -1.18 11.74 -2.79
CA ASN A 160 0.24 11.61 -3.05
C ASN A 160 0.53 10.42 -3.97
N THR A 161 1.66 10.47 -4.68
CA THR A 161 2.04 9.48 -5.68
C THR A 161 2.24 8.07 -5.12
N TYR A 162 2.50 7.98 -3.82
CA TYR A 162 2.74 6.73 -3.10
C TYR A 162 1.48 6.15 -2.44
N ASN A 163 0.33 6.85 -2.51
CA ASN A 163 -0.90 6.35 -1.91
C ASN A 163 -1.47 5.14 -2.67
N SER A 164 -2.05 4.19 -1.95
CA SER A 164 -2.70 3.04 -2.57
C SER A 164 -4.14 3.33 -2.98
N VAL A 165 -4.70 2.52 -3.88
CA VAL A 165 -6.14 2.52 -4.19
C VAL A 165 -6.97 2.38 -2.91
N PHE A 166 -6.59 1.46 -2.01
CA PHE A 166 -7.24 1.29 -0.72
C PHE A 166 -7.28 2.58 0.12
N GLN A 167 -6.20 3.37 0.13
CA GLN A 167 -6.17 4.65 0.83
C GLN A 167 -7.07 5.70 0.16
N ALA A 168 -7.14 5.69 -1.17
CA ALA A 168 -8.04 6.57 -1.93
C ALA A 168 -9.51 6.27 -1.62
N GLU A 169 -9.90 4.99 -1.69
CA GLU A 169 -11.24 4.51 -1.33
C GLU A 169 -11.64 4.93 0.08
N LEU A 170 -10.75 4.68 1.05
CA LEU A 170 -11.01 5.00 2.44
C LEU A 170 -11.07 6.52 2.69
N ALA A 171 -10.30 7.32 1.94
CA ALA A 171 -10.35 8.78 1.98
C ALA A 171 -11.67 9.32 1.42
N ALA A 172 -12.20 8.71 0.36
CA ALA A 172 -13.50 9.06 -0.19
C ALA A 172 -14.64 8.84 0.82
N ILE A 173 -14.61 7.71 1.53
CA ILE A 173 -15.54 7.42 2.62
C ILE A 173 -15.37 8.43 3.77
N GLU A 174 -14.13 8.72 4.20
CA GLU A 174 -13.89 9.72 5.25
C GLU A 174 -14.46 11.09 4.87
N PHE A 175 -14.26 11.51 3.61
CA PHE A 175 -14.78 12.77 3.10
C PHE A 175 -16.31 12.82 3.15
N ALA A 176 -16.98 11.79 2.64
CA ALA A 176 -18.43 11.69 2.63
C ALA A 176 -19.03 11.74 4.06
N VAL A 177 -18.41 11.04 5.01
CA VAL A 177 -18.80 11.07 6.43
C VAL A 177 -18.67 12.49 7.00
N ASN A 178 -17.53 13.14 6.77
CA ASN A 178 -17.29 14.49 7.29
C ASN A 178 -18.22 15.53 6.65
N TRP A 179 -18.54 15.37 5.36
CA TRP A 179 -19.51 16.21 4.66
C TRP A 179 -20.90 16.09 5.30
N ALA A 180 -21.39 14.87 5.56
CA ALA A 180 -22.69 14.65 6.20
C ALA A 180 -22.77 15.29 7.60
N VAL A 181 -21.71 15.16 8.39
CA VAL A 181 -21.63 15.80 9.72
C VAL A 181 -21.62 17.33 9.62
N LYS A 182 -20.88 17.88 8.65
CA LYS A 182 -20.78 19.33 8.43
C LYS A 182 -22.12 19.94 8.02
N GLU A 183 -22.78 19.32 7.05
CA GLU A 183 -24.08 19.79 6.53
C GLU A 183 -25.25 19.41 7.45
N LYS A 184 -25.01 18.55 8.46
CA LYS A 184 -26.00 18.06 9.43
C LYS A 184 -27.17 17.30 8.79
N VAL A 185 -26.86 16.50 7.77
CA VAL A 185 -27.83 15.75 6.96
C VAL A 185 -27.63 14.24 7.13
N LYS A 186 -28.66 13.46 6.80
CA LYS A 186 -28.59 12.01 6.72
C LYS A 186 -28.19 11.59 5.32
N VAL A 187 -27.24 10.66 5.21
CA VAL A 187 -26.74 10.19 3.92
C VAL A 187 -26.60 8.68 3.89
N ASN A 188 -26.76 8.11 2.71
CA ASN A 188 -26.33 6.74 2.41
C ASN A 188 -25.09 6.81 1.52
N ILE A 189 -23.99 6.21 1.97
CA ILE A 189 -22.73 6.13 1.23
C ILE A 189 -22.65 4.78 0.53
N HIS A 190 -22.32 4.81 -0.77
CA HIS A 190 -22.12 3.66 -1.63
C HIS A 190 -20.67 3.62 -2.08
N THR A 191 -20.01 2.50 -1.78
CA THR A 191 -18.64 2.21 -2.22
C THR A 191 -18.60 0.81 -2.81
N ASP A 192 -17.78 0.60 -3.82
CA ASP A 192 -17.46 -0.73 -4.34
C ASP A 192 -16.24 -1.38 -3.65
N SER A 193 -15.62 -0.67 -2.71
CA SER A 193 -14.45 -1.13 -1.98
C SER A 193 -14.84 -2.01 -0.78
N LEU A 194 -15.06 -3.30 -1.06
CA LEU A 194 -15.28 -4.31 -0.01
C LEU A 194 -14.11 -4.37 0.99
N SER A 195 -12.89 -4.09 0.52
CA SER A 195 -11.70 -3.97 1.38
C SER A 195 -11.82 -2.84 2.40
N SER A 196 -12.33 -1.68 2.02
CA SER A 196 -12.51 -0.54 2.93
C SER A 196 -13.57 -0.83 3.98
N ILE A 197 -14.71 -1.40 3.58
CA ILE A 197 -15.77 -1.84 4.50
C ILE A 197 -15.23 -2.88 5.48
N SER A 198 -14.50 -3.89 4.99
CA SER A 198 -13.92 -4.93 5.84
C SER A 198 -12.91 -4.37 6.84
N ALA A 199 -12.10 -3.39 6.44
CA ALA A 199 -11.16 -2.72 7.33
C ALA A 199 -11.87 -1.88 8.41
N ILE A 200 -12.94 -1.16 8.05
CA ILE A 200 -13.77 -0.39 8.98
C ILE A 200 -14.50 -1.32 9.98
N ASN A 201 -14.92 -2.51 9.56
CA ASN A 201 -15.59 -3.49 10.43
C ASN A 201 -14.59 -4.28 11.30
N SER A 202 -13.31 -4.35 10.93
CA SER A 202 -12.31 -5.13 11.64
C SER A 202 -11.96 -4.57 13.02
N ALA A 203 -12.16 -5.35 14.08
CA ALA A 203 -11.80 -4.97 15.45
C ALA A 203 -10.29 -4.85 15.69
N ASN A 204 -9.47 -5.44 14.82
CA ASN A 204 -8.02 -5.60 14.99
C ASN A 204 -7.20 -4.75 14.03
N THR A 205 -7.78 -3.69 13.46
CA THR A 205 -7.03 -2.81 12.56
C THR A 205 -5.86 -2.16 13.29
N ARG A 206 -4.69 -2.13 12.63
CA ARG A 206 -3.47 -1.49 13.12
C ARG A 206 -3.13 -0.22 12.34
N SER A 207 -4.07 0.26 11.53
CA SER A 207 -3.97 1.44 10.69
C SER A 207 -4.55 2.64 11.46
N GLU A 208 -3.76 3.70 11.65
CA GLU A 208 -4.21 4.96 12.23
C GLU A 208 -5.31 5.58 11.36
N PHE A 209 -5.17 5.49 10.05
CA PHE A 209 -6.12 6.07 9.11
C PHE A 209 -7.48 5.38 9.21
N VAL A 210 -7.52 4.05 9.18
CA VAL A 210 -8.76 3.29 9.39
C VAL A 210 -9.36 3.62 10.75
N ASN A 211 -8.55 3.72 11.81
CA ASN A 211 -9.04 4.08 13.15
C ASN A 211 -9.61 5.50 13.21
N LYS A 212 -9.05 6.45 12.46
CA LYS A 212 -9.56 7.82 12.33
C LYS A 212 -10.90 7.82 11.61
N VAL A 213 -11.00 7.14 10.46
CA VAL A 213 -12.27 7.02 9.71
C VAL A 213 -13.35 6.36 10.57
N LYS A 214 -13.02 5.26 11.25
CA LYS A 214 -13.88 4.64 12.27
C LYS A 214 -14.35 5.68 13.30
N SER A 215 -13.44 6.44 13.89
CA SER A 215 -13.83 7.46 14.87
C SER A 215 -14.76 8.53 14.31
N ASN A 216 -14.61 8.92 13.04
CA ASN A 216 -15.49 9.89 12.40
C ASN A 216 -16.88 9.30 12.13
N ILE A 217 -16.94 8.06 11.63
CA ILE A 217 -18.18 7.30 11.45
C ILE A 217 -18.91 7.17 12.78
N PHE A 218 -18.19 6.85 13.87
CA PHE A 218 -18.76 6.74 15.20
C PHE A 218 -19.37 8.07 15.68
N LYS A 219 -18.75 9.21 15.35
CA LYS A 219 -19.31 10.54 15.65
C LYS A 219 -20.55 10.85 14.80
N ALA A 220 -20.58 10.37 13.55
CA ALA A 220 -21.68 10.50 12.61
C ALA A 220 -22.77 9.41 12.77
N LYS A 221 -22.79 8.70 13.91
CA LYS A 221 -23.70 7.59 14.15
C LYS A 221 -25.16 8.04 13.96
N LYS A 222 -25.96 7.23 13.26
CA LYS A 222 -27.36 7.52 12.85
C LYS A 222 -27.53 8.59 11.77
N MET A 223 -26.45 9.18 11.26
CA MET A 223 -26.48 10.09 10.11
C MET A 223 -25.97 9.43 8.84
N VAL A 224 -25.13 8.41 8.93
CA VAL A 224 -24.48 7.78 7.78
C VAL A 224 -24.81 6.29 7.71
N GLY A 225 -25.40 5.85 6.60
CA GLY A 225 -25.40 4.46 6.16
C GLY A 225 -24.23 4.17 5.24
N LEU A 226 -23.69 2.96 5.24
CA LEU A 226 -22.61 2.56 4.33
C LEU A 226 -22.90 1.19 3.71
N SER A 227 -23.14 1.17 2.41
CA SER A 227 -23.39 -0.04 1.64
C SER A 227 -22.32 -0.32 0.59
N TRP A 228 -22.08 -1.61 0.37
CA TRP A 228 -21.29 -2.08 -0.75
C TRP A 228 -22.15 -2.14 -2.01
N VAL A 229 -21.62 -1.66 -3.13
CA VAL A 229 -22.23 -1.78 -4.46
C VAL A 229 -21.26 -2.47 -5.41
N LYS A 230 -21.76 -3.27 -6.34
CA LYS A 230 -20.90 -3.98 -7.29
C LYS A 230 -20.37 -3.01 -8.35
N ALA A 231 -19.05 -3.00 -8.54
CA ALA A 231 -18.41 -2.30 -9.66
C ALA A 231 -18.71 -2.98 -11.00
N HIS A 232 -18.85 -2.18 -12.07
CA HIS A 232 -18.95 -2.62 -13.47
C HIS A 232 -19.98 -3.72 -13.75
N VAL A 233 -21.26 -3.32 -13.84
CA VAL A 233 -22.37 -4.17 -14.32
C VAL A 233 -22.36 -4.26 -15.85
#